data_AF-A0A1I0ZB03-F1
#
_entry.id   AF-A0A1I0ZB03-F1
#
_cell.length_a   1.000
_cell.length_b   1.000
_cell.length_c   1.000
_cell.angle_alpha   90.00
_cell.angle_beta   90.00
_cell.angle_gamma   90.00
#
_symmetry.space_group_name_H-M   'P 1'
#
loop_
_entity.id
_entity.type
_entity.pdbx_description
1 polymer ?
#
loop_
_entity_poly.entity_id
_entity_poly.type
_entity_poly.pdbx_seq_one_letter_code
_entity_poly.pdbx_strand_id
1 'polypeptide(L)' 'MTKIEQSLRAALADYERDLIAAGKAPDTVHTYVDRAERFIKYLVGSYVP' A
#
# COMPACT_ATOMS: atom_id res chain seq x y z
N MET A 1 7.02 14.81 3.12
CA MET A 1 5.90 14.01 2.57
C MET A 1 4.99 14.91 1.75
N THR A 2 4.91 14.69 0.43
CA THR A 2 4.03 15.49 -0.45
C THR A 2 2.55 15.20 -0.13
N LYS A 3 1.63 16.10 -0.53
CA LYS A 3 0.18 15.88 -0.37
C LYS A 3 -0.29 14.57 -1.04
N ILE A 4 0.33 14.22 -2.16
CA ILE A 4 0.05 12.99 -2.92
C ILE A 4 0.55 11.76 -2.15
N GLU A 5 1.75 11.81 -1.57
CA GLU A 5 2.27 10.71 -0.76
C GLU A 5 1.38 10.44 0.47
N GLN A 6 0.90 11.50 1.13
CA GLN A 6 -0.02 11.38 2.25
C GLN A 6 -1.35 10.72 1.85
N SER A 7 -1.95 11.14 0.73
CA SER A 7 -3.21 10.52 0.26
C SER A 7 -3.03 9.07 -0.15
N LEU A 8 -1.91 8.73 -0.79
CA LEU A 8 -1.62 7.35 -1.19
C LEU A 8 -1.38 6.44 0.02
N ARG A 9 -0.73 6.93 1.07
CA ARG A 9 -0.56 6.15 2.31
C ARG A 9 -1.88 5.95 3.05
N ALA A 10 -2.75 6.96 3.08
CA ALA A 10 -4.09 6.79 3.62
C ALA A 10 -4.89 5.74 2.83
N ALA A 11 -4.85 5.81 1.49
CA ALA A 11 -5.48 4.81 0.63
C ALA A 11 -4.90 3.40 0.80
N LEU A 12 -3.60 3.26 1.06
CA LEU A 12 -2.96 1.98 1.37
C LEU A 12 -3.50 1.38 2.69
N ALA A 13 -3.69 2.21 3.71
CA ALA A 13 -4.29 1.77 4.97
C ALA A 13 -5.76 1.34 4.80
N ASP A 14 -6.52 2.06 3.98
CA ASP A 14 -7.90 1.66 3.63
C ASP A 14 -7.91 0.32 2.88
N TYR A 15 -7.01 0.16 1.92
CA TYR A 15 -6.86 -1.07 1.15
C TYR A 15 -6.51 -2.28 2.03
N GLU A 16 -5.61 -2.14 3.00
CA GLU A 16 -5.30 -3.18 3.97
C GLU A 16 -6.54 -3.59 4.78
N ARG A 17 -7.32 -2.61 5.27
CA ARG A 17 -8.56 -2.88 6.01
C ARG A 17 -9.58 -3.63 5.17
N ASP A 18 -9.73 -3.26 3.90
CA ASP A 18 -10.66 -3.93 2.98
C ASP A 18 -10.25 -5.39 2.72
N LEU A 19 -8.95 -5.67 2.57
CA LEU A 19 -8.44 -7.04 2.41
C LEU A 19 -8.69 -7.90 3.65
N ILE A 20 -8.49 -7.33 4.84
CA ILE A 20 -8.77 -8.01 6.12
C ILE A 20 -10.27 -8.27 6.27
N ALA A 21 -11.11 -7.25 6.00
CA ALA A 21 -12.56 -7.38 6.07
C ALA A 21 -13.13 -8.40 5.06
N ALA A 22 -12.48 -8.54 3.90
CA ALA A 22 -12.79 -9.56 2.91
C ALA A 22 -12.33 -10.98 3.29
N GLY A 23 -11.74 -11.17 4.48
CA GLY A 23 -11.30 -12.47 4.98
C GLY A 23 -10.10 -13.05 4.21
N LYS A 24 -9.26 -12.21 3.63
CA LYS A 24 -8.04 -12.68 2.96
C LYS A 24 -7.05 -13.25 3.98
N ALA A 25 -6.32 -14.28 3.55
CA ALA A 25 -5.26 -14.86 4.36
C ALA A 25 -4.16 -13.82 4.66
N PRO A 26 -3.52 -13.85 5.84
CA PRO A 26 -2.49 -12.88 6.22
C PRO A 26 -1.38 -12.70 5.16
N ASP A 27 -0.88 -13.81 4.60
CA ASP A 27 0.16 -13.77 3.55
C ASP A 27 -0.31 -13.08 2.27
N THR A 28 -1.61 -13.19 1.96
CA THR A 28 -2.23 -12.52 0.83
C THR A 28 -2.35 -11.02 1.08
N VAL A 29 -2.78 -10.62 2.30
CA VAL A 29 -2.83 -9.21 2.71
C VAL A 29 -1.44 -8.59 2.61
N HIS A 30 -0.43 -9.23 3.22
CA HIS A 30 0.96 -8.79 3.19
C HIS A 30 1.47 -8.61 1.76
N THR A 31 1.25 -9.61 0.90
CA THR A 31 1.70 -9.55 -0.50
C THR A 31 1.09 -8.35 -1.25
N TYR A 32 -0.20 -8.08 -1.06
CA TYR A 32 -0.86 -6.96 -1.74
C TYR A 32 -0.43 -5.61 -1.20
N VAL A 33 -0.34 -5.47 0.12
CA VAL A 33 0.11 -4.24 0.79
C VAL A 33 1.55 -3.91 0.37
N ASP A 34 2.46 -4.89 0.39
CA ASP A 34 3.86 -4.71 -0.01
C ASP A 34 4.00 -4.21 -1.46
N ARG A 35 3.23 -4.81 -2.38
CA ARG A 35 3.27 -4.42 -3.80
C ARG A 35 2.80 -2.98 -3.98
N ALA A 36 1.70 -2.61 -3.32
CA ALA A 36 1.19 -1.25 -3.34
C ALA A 36 2.18 -0.27 -2.69
N GLU A 37 2.81 -0.65 -1.59
CA GLU A 37 3.83 0.18 -0.92
C GLU A 37 5.04 0.44 -1.82
N ARG A 38 5.55 -0.59 -2.53
CA ARG A 38 6.64 -0.42 -3.51
C ARG A 38 6.26 0.53 -4.64
N PHE A 39 5.02 0.46 -5.11
CA PHE A 39 4.52 1.38 -6.12
C PHE A 39 4.51 2.84 -5.61
N ILE A 40 4.07 3.07 -4.38
CA ILE A 40 4.13 4.39 -3.74
C ILE A 40 5.59 4.85 -3.64
N LYS A 41 6.49 3.98 -3.17
CA LYS A 41 7.92 4.28 -3.04
C LYS A 41 8.55 4.67 -4.38
N TYR A 42 8.16 3.98 -5.46
CA TYR A 42 8.55 4.32 -6.84
C TYR A 42 8.05 5.70 -7.26
N LEU A 43 6.76 5.99 -7.06
CA LEU A 43 6.17 7.28 -7.43
C LEU A 43 6.80 8.48 -6.73
N VAL A 44 7.24 8.32 -5.48
CA VAL A 44 7.91 9.38 -4.71
C VAL A 44 9.43 9.41 -4.91
N GLY A 45 9.97 8.53 -5.76
CA GLY A 45 11.41 8.47 -6.07
C GLY A 45 12.28 7.87 -4.97
N SER A 46 11.68 7.20 -3.99
CA SER A 46 12.39 6.52 -2.88
C SER A 46 12.75 5.06 -3.17
N TYR A 47 12.30 4.53 -4.31
CA TYR A 47 12.60 3.19 -4.78
C TYR A 47 12.80 3.20 -6.31
N VAL A 48 13.84 2.50 -6.77
CA VAL A 48 14.10 2.22 -8.18
C VAL A 48 14.10 0.69 -8.34
N PRO A 49 13.31 0.13 -9.28
CA PRO A 49 13.20 -1.32 -9.49
C PRO A 49 14.52 -2.01 -9.82
#